data_AF-E5VIQ3-F1
#
_entry.id   AF-E5VIQ3-F1
#
_cell.length_a   1.000
_cell.length_b   1.000
_cell.length_c   1.000
_cell.angle_alpha   90.00
_cell.angle_beta   90.00
_cell.angle_gamma   90.00
#
_symmetry.space_group_name_H-M   'P 1'
#
loop_
_entity.id
_entity.type
_entity.pdbx_description
1 polymer ?
#
loop_
_entity_poly.entity_id
_entity_poly.type
_entity_poly.pdbx_seq_one_letter_code
_entity_poly.pdbx_strand_id
1 'polypeptide(L)'
;MEQSLIQKIKEGLYLDGLDPKSYSPLSLAYIGDAIYEIVIRTIVMSAGNMSVNKYHKKSSSMVKASAQKEVFEKIEPFLTEEEMAVYKRGRNSKSGSVAKNASMMDYRKATGVEALVGYLYLAGDMDRIIELIGIGFDLNKKKKQEKNMNHKEDLIAGRNAVIEALRAKKPIDKIFVLDGCQDGPIRTIVREAKKTDAILKFVDKERLNQLTNEHHQGVVAIVAAYEYGTIEDLFKRAEEKGEDPFFILLDGIEDPHNLGAIIRTANLAGAHGVIIPKHRAVGITPTVAKTSAGAINYTPVVKVTNIGKTMDELKERGMWFACADMDGEVIYRQNLTGSIGLVIGNEGSGVSRLVKEKCDFISSIPMKGDIDSLNASVAAGVLAFEVVRQRLGK
;
A
#
# COMPACT_ATOMS: atom_id res chain seq x y z
N MET A 1 13.33 -5.57 -17.61
CA MET A 1 11.95 -5.56 -18.16
C MET A 1 11.29 -6.84 -17.70
N GLU A 2 10.10 -6.73 -17.12
CA GLU A 2 9.32 -7.90 -16.71
C GLU A 2 8.79 -8.62 -17.96
N GLN A 3 9.07 -9.92 -18.11
CA GLN A 3 8.60 -10.69 -19.27
C GLN A 3 7.10 -10.97 -19.16
N SER A 4 6.35 -10.81 -20.27
CA SER A 4 4.91 -11.08 -20.32
C SER A 4 4.60 -12.58 -20.24
N LEU A 5 3.38 -12.95 -19.85
CA LEU A 5 2.97 -14.36 -19.72
C LEU A 5 3.19 -15.16 -21.01
N ILE A 6 2.86 -14.56 -22.16
CA ILE A 6 3.06 -15.21 -23.46
C ILE A 6 4.56 -15.40 -23.78
N GLN A 7 5.43 -14.47 -23.38
CA GLN A 7 6.88 -14.61 -23.57
C GLN A 7 7.41 -15.78 -22.74
N LYS A 8 7.00 -15.88 -21.47
CA LYS A 8 7.36 -17.01 -20.60
C LYS A 8 6.91 -18.35 -21.17
N ILE A 9 5.71 -18.42 -21.74
CA ILE A 9 5.18 -19.64 -22.37
C ILE A 9 5.96 -19.96 -23.66
N LYS A 10 6.23 -18.97 -24.51
CA LYS A 10 6.99 -19.13 -25.75
C LYS A 10 8.39 -19.67 -25.47
N GLU A 11 9.11 -19.04 -24.55
CA GLU A 11 10.47 -19.41 -24.17
C GLU A 11 10.50 -20.77 -23.46
N GLY A 12 9.60 -20.98 -22.49
CA GLY A 12 9.58 -22.21 -21.69
C GLY A 12 9.16 -23.46 -22.46
N LEU A 13 8.42 -23.30 -23.57
CA LEU A 13 7.95 -24.40 -24.42
C LEU A 13 8.58 -24.40 -25.82
N TYR A 14 9.55 -23.53 -26.10
CA TYR A 14 10.22 -23.40 -27.39
C TYR A 14 9.24 -23.20 -28.57
N LEU A 15 8.27 -22.30 -28.40
CA LEU A 15 7.23 -22.02 -29.40
C LEU A 15 7.61 -20.81 -30.26
N ASP A 16 7.85 -21.04 -31.55
CA ASP A 16 8.09 -20.01 -32.56
C ASP A 16 6.85 -19.69 -33.40
N GLY A 17 6.85 -18.56 -34.11
CA GLY A 17 5.89 -18.28 -35.19
C GLY A 17 4.50 -17.77 -34.78
N LEU A 18 4.28 -17.40 -33.52
CA LEU A 18 3.01 -16.81 -33.07
C LEU A 18 2.95 -15.30 -33.37
N ASP A 19 2.73 -14.94 -34.64
CA ASP A 19 2.45 -13.56 -35.07
C ASP A 19 0.93 -13.30 -35.03
N PRO A 20 0.42 -12.38 -34.18
CA PRO A 20 -1.00 -12.05 -34.12
C PRO A 20 -1.61 -11.61 -35.46
N LYS A 21 -0.83 -11.03 -36.38
CA LYS A 21 -1.32 -10.57 -37.70
C LYS A 21 -1.59 -11.71 -38.68
N SER A 22 -0.98 -12.87 -38.46
CA SER A 22 -1.12 -14.08 -39.28
C SER A 22 -2.42 -14.87 -38.99
N TYR A 23 -3.03 -14.66 -37.83
CA TYR A 23 -4.18 -15.44 -37.39
C TYR A 23 -5.52 -14.89 -37.88
N SER A 24 -6.43 -15.83 -38.17
CA SER A 24 -7.83 -15.48 -38.46
C SER A 24 -8.51 -14.86 -37.23
N PRO A 25 -9.56 -14.05 -37.40
CA PRO A 25 -10.25 -13.47 -36.25
C PRO A 25 -10.88 -14.52 -35.32
N LEU A 26 -11.32 -15.66 -35.84
CA LEU A 26 -11.84 -16.77 -35.03
C LEU A 26 -10.71 -17.48 -34.25
N SER A 27 -9.52 -17.59 -34.83
CA SER A 27 -8.34 -18.12 -34.13
C SER A 27 -7.89 -17.19 -33.00
N LEU A 28 -7.96 -15.88 -33.21
CA LEU A 28 -7.71 -14.89 -32.16
C LEU A 28 -8.78 -14.96 -31.07
N ALA A 29 -10.06 -15.09 -31.44
CA ALA A 29 -11.15 -15.24 -30.47
C ALA A 29 -11.00 -16.51 -29.62
N TYR A 30 -10.54 -17.61 -30.21
CA TYR A 30 -10.30 -18.87 -29.49
C TYR A 30 -9.36 -18.72 -28.29
N ILE A 31 -8.19 -18.10 -28.48
CA ILE A 31 -7.27 -17.85 -27.36
C ILE A 31 -7.74 -16.69 -26.49
N GLY A 32 -8.38 -15.68 -27.08
CA GLY A 32 -8.89 -14.51 -26.39
C GLY A 32 -9.97 -14.83 -25.36
N ASP A 33 -10.86 -15.78 -25.64
CA ASP A 33 -11.85 -16.29 -24.69
C ASP A 33 -11.18 -16.85 -23.42
N ALA A 34 -10.14 -17.67 -23.58
CA ALA A 34 -9.40 -18.23 -22.46
C ALA A 34 -8.69 -17.15 -21.62
N ILE A 35 -8.08 -16.16 -22.27
CA ILE A 35 -7.41 -15.06 -21.58
C ILE A 35 -8.42 -14.17 -20.86
N TYR A 36 -9.54 -13.85 -21.50
CA TYR A 36 -10.64 -13.11 -20.88
C TYR A 36 -11.15 -13.84 -19.63
N GLU A 37 -11.41 -15.14 -19.72
CA GLU A 37 -11.83 -15.98 -18.59
C GLU A 37 -10.81 -15.95 -17.44
N ILE A 38 -9.50 -16.05 -17.72
CA ILE A 38 -8.44 -15.98 -16.70
C ILE A 38 -8.49 -14.63 -15.96
N VAL A 39 -8.57 -13.52 -16.70
CA VAL A 39 -8.63 -12.18 -16.09
C VAL A 39 -9.88 -12.05 -15.22
N ILE A 40 -11.04 -12.50 -15.71
CA ILE A 40 -12.30 -12.44 -14.98
C ILE A 40 -12.27 -13.30 -13.73
N ARG A 41 -11.78 -14.54 -13.80
CA ARG A 41 -11.63 -15.41 -12.62
C ARG A 41 -10.72 -14.78 -11.58
N THR A 42 -9.63 -14.15 -12.01
CA THR A 42 -8.72 -13.42 -11.12
C THR A 42 -9.44 -12.26 -10.41
N ILE A 43 -10.27 -11.49 -11.12
CA ILE A 43 -11.10 -10.43 -10.54
C ILE A 43 -12.11 -11.01 -9.53
N VAL A 44 -12.76 -12.13 -9.83
CA VAL A 44 -13.72 -12.74 -8.90
C VAL A 44 -13.01 -13.27 -7.65
N MET A 45 -11.81 -13.85 -7.79
CA MET A 45 -11.00 -14.33 -6.67
C MET A 45 -10.51 -13.21 -5.75
N SER A 46 -10.30 -12.00 -6.27
CA SER A 46 -9.90 -10.85 -5.44
C SER A 46 -10.96 -10.41 -4.44
N ALA A 47 -12.21 -10.89 -4.56
CA ALA A 47 -13.29 -10.61 -3.61
C ALA A 47 -13.22 -11.44 -2.32
N GLY A 48 -12.15 -12.19 -2.10
CA GLY A 48 -11.94 -13.05 -0.94
C GLY A 48 -12.46 -14.48 -1.14
N ASN A 49 -12.21 -15.32 -0.14
CA ASN A 49 -12.52 -16.75 -0.21
C ASN A 49 -14.05 -17.00 -0.23
N MET A 50 -14.52 -17.86 -1.15
CA MET A 50 -15.93 -18.29 -1.23
C MET A 50 -16.07 -19.71 -1.78
N SER A 51 -17.27 -20.28 -1.73
CA SER A 51 -17.49 -21.63 -2.28
C SER A 51 -17.33 -21.63 -3.81
N VAL A 52 -16.89 -22.77 -4.36
CA VAL A 52 -16.69 -22.97 -5.81
C VAL A 52 -17.95 -22.62 -6.62
N ASN A 53 -19.14 -22.97 -6.12
CA ASN A 53 -20.41 -22.62 -6.77
C ASN A 53 -20.62 -21.09 -6.85
N LYS A 54 -20.20 -20.33 -5.83
CA LYS A 54 -20.27 -18.86 -5.85
C LYS A 54 -19.26 -18.27 -6.83
N TYR A 55 -18.05 -18.83 -6.91
CA TYR A 55 -17.06 -18.45 -7.93
C TYR A 55 -17.59 -18.68 -9.35
N HIS A 56 -18.17 -19.86 -9.60
CA HIS A 56 -18.69 -20.20 -10.93
C HIS A 56 -19.87 -19.30 -11.34
N LYS A 57 -20.81 -19.04 -10.41
CA LYS A 57 -21.94 -18.16 -10.69
C LYS A 57 -21.50 -16.72 -11.03
N LYS A 58 -20.51 -16.18 -10.31
CA LYS A 58 -19.98 -14.84 -10.54
C LYS A 58 -19.20 -14.75 -11.86
N SER A 59 -18.27 -15.66 -12.11
CA SER A 59 -17.50 -15.70 -13.36
C SER A 59 -18.41 -15.86 -14.58
N SER A 60 -19.34 -16.82 -14.57
CA SER A 60 -20.31 -17.04 -15.65
C SER A 60 -21.13 -15.78 -15.98
N SER A 61 -21.51 -14.99 -14.97
CA SER A 61 -22.27 -13.75 -15.19
C SER A 61 -21.47 -12.65 -15.90
N MET A 62 -20.14 -12.71 -15.85
CA MET A 62 -19.22 -11.70 -16.41
C MET A 62 -18.65 -12.12 -17.77
N VAL A 63 -18.60 -13.41 -18.09
CA VAL A 63 -18.05 -13.91 -19.36
C VAL A 63 -19.10 -14.19 -20.43
N LYS A 64 -20.39 -14.20 -20.08
CA LYS A 64 -21.48 -14.35 -21.05
C LYS A 64 -21.46 -13.25 -22.11
N ALA A 65 -21.91 -13.58 -23.33
CA ALA A 65 -21.90 -12.65 -24.48
C ALA A 65 -22.57 -11.29 -24.22
N SER A 66 -23.65 -11.26 -23.41
CA SER A 66 -24.31 -9.99 -23.06
C SER A 66 -23.40 -9.08 -22.22
N ALA A 67 -22.61 -9.64 -21.31
CA ALA A 67 -21.68 -8.88 -20.47
C ALA A 67 -20.48 -8.39 -21.30
N GLN A 68 -19.95 -9.23 -22.19
CA GLN A 68 -18.87 -8.83 -23.10
C GLN A 68 -19.31 -7.69 -24.05
N LYS A 69 -20.58 -7.69 -24.49
CA LYS A 69 -21.15 -6.56 -25.24
C LYS A 69 -21.15 -5.27 -24.43
N GLU A 70 -21.61 -5.30 -23.18
CA GLU A 70 -21.62 -4.13 -22.29
C GLU A 70 -20.19 -3.61 -22.04
N VAL A 71 -19.23 -4.53 -21.92
CA VAL A 71 -17.81 -4.20 -21.85
C VAL A 71 -17.36 -3.48 -23.12
N PHE A 72 -17.71 -3.99 -24.31
CA PHE A 72 -17.38 -3.34 -25.57
C PHE A 72 -17.90 -1.90 -25.65
N GLU A 73 -19.18 -1.69 -25.32
CA GLU A 73 -19.83 -0.37 -25.38
C GLU A 73 -19.12 0.68 -24.52
N LYS A 74 -18.42 0.26 -23.47
CA LYS A 74 -17.63 1.14 -22.60
C LYS A 74 -16.18 1.34 -23.08
N ILE A 75 -15.57 0.34 -23.70
CA ILE A 75 -14.17 0.44 -24.16
C ILE A 75 -14.04 1.03 -25.56
N GLU A 76 -15.10 0.99 -26.38
CA GLU A 76 -15.11 1.45 -27.78
C GLU A 76 -14.46 2.84 -27.98
N PRO A 77 -14.73 3.87 -27.14
CA PRO A 77 -14.12 5.19 -27.29
C PRO A 77 -12.60 5.23 -27.02
N PHE A 78 -12.04 4.18 -26.41
CA PHE A 78 -10.65 4.11 -25.97
C PHE A 78 -9.79 3.22 -26.86
N LEU A 79 -10.37 2.56 -27.85
CA LEU A 79 -9.64 1.70 -28.77
C LEU A 79 -8.87 2.52 -29.80
N THR A 80 -7.65 2.10 -30.10
CA THR A 80 -6.89 2.59 -31.26
C THR A 80 -7.54 2.13 -32.56
N GLU A 81 -7.15 2.72 -33.69
CA GLU A 81 -7.66 2.31 -35.00
C GLU A 81 -7.34 0.83 -35.32
N GLU A 82 -6.15 0.35 -34.93
CA GLU A 82 -5.73 -1.05 -35.14
C GLU A 82 -6.56 -2.01 -34.27
N GLU A 83 -6.74 -1.70 -32.98
CA GLU A 83 -7.58 -2.48 -32.06
C GLU A 83 -9.04 -2.54 -32.54
N MET A 84 -9.57 -1.40 -32.99
CA MET A 84 -10.93 -1.31 -33.54
C MET A 84 -11.06 -2.12 -34.83
N ALA A 85 -10.03 -2.15 -35.68
CA ALA A 85 -10.01 -2.99 -36.88
C ALA A 85 -10.02 -4.48 -36.52
N VAL A 86 -9.22 -4.92 -35.55
CA VAL A 86 -9.23 -6.30 -35.03
C VAL A 86 -10.61 -6.66 -34.50
N TYR A 87 -11.21 -5.82 -33.65
CA TYR A 87 -12.55 -6.01 -33.12
C TYR A 87 -13.59 -6.18 -34.25
N LYS A 88 -13.60 -5.28 -35.23
CA LYS A 88 -14.54 -5.33 -36.36
C LYS A 88 -14.39 -6.61 -37.17
N ARG A 89 -13.15 -7.09 -37.39
CA ARG A 89 -12.90 -8.38 -38.07
C ARG A 89 -13.46 -9.56 -37.27
N GLY A 90 -13.27 -9.59 -35.95
CA GLY A 90 -13.88 -10.59 -35.07
C GLY A 90 -15.40 -10.55 -35.13
N ARG A 91 -16.00 -9.37 -34.96
CA ARG A 91 -17.45 -9.16 -34.97
C ARG A 91 -18.13 -9.60 -36.28
N ASN A 92 -17.46 -9.39 -37.40
CA ASN A 92 -18.00 -9.71 -38.72
C ASN A 92 -17.75 -11.18 -39.12
N SER A 93 -17.02 -11.95 -38.30
CA SER A 93 -16.76 -13.36 -38.57
C SER A 93 -18.00 -14.21 -38.31
N LYS A 94 -18.30 -15.16 -39.20
CA LYS A 94 -19.43 -16.09 -39.07
C LYS A 94 -18.96 -17.35 -38.35
N SER A 95 -19.40 -17.57 -37.11
CA SER A 95 -19.25 -18.87 -36.44
C SER A 95 -20.31 -19.85 -36.96
N GLY A 96 -19.93 -21.13 -37.14
CA GLY A 96 -20.80 -22.15 -37.73
C GLY A 96 -21.91 -22.70 -36.81
N SER A 97 -22.02 -22.23 -35.57
CA SER A 97 -22.98 -22.76 -34.58
C SER A 97 -23.83 -21.67 -33.93
N VAL A 98 -25.15 -21.80 -34.03
CA VAL A 98 -26.13 -20.89 -33.43
C VAL A 98 -26.34 -21.26 -31.95
N ALA A 99 -25.93 -20.38 -31.03
CA ALA A 99 -26.22 -20.55 -29.61
C ALA A 99 -27.72 -20.33 -29.34
N LYS A 100 -28.37 -21.25 -28.59
CA LYS A 100 -29.84 -21.32 -28.45
C LYS A 100 -30.51 -20.15 -27.72
N ASN A 101 -29.78 -19.31 -26.96
CA ASN A 101 -30.36 -18.36 -26.00
C ASN A 101 -29.72 -16.95 -25.98
N ALA A 102 -28.94 -16.55 -26.99
CA ALA A 102 -28.37 -15.20 -27.08
C ALA A 102 -28.68 -14.59 -28.45
N SER A 103 -28.90 -13.28 -28.53
CA SER A 103 -29.11 -12.65 -29.84
C SER A 103 -27.86 -12.83 -30.70
N MET A 104 -28.02 -13.16 -31.99
CA MET A 104 -26.87 -13.33 -32.90
C MET A 104 -25.96 -12.10 -32.93
N MET A 105 -26.50 -10.92 -32.63
CA MET A 105 -25.71 -9.70 -32.52
C MET A 105 -24.85 -9.65 -31.26
N ASP A 106 -25.34 -10.12 -30.10
CA ASP A 106 -24.55 -10.15 -28.86
C ASP A 106 -23.40 -11.13 -28.98
N TYR A 107 -23.64 -12.29 -29.60
CA TYR A 107 -22.58 -13.27 -29.87
C TYR A 107 -21.49 -12.69 -30.78
N ARG A 108 -21.87 -12.03 -31.88
CA ARG A 108 -20.91 -11.36 -32.77
C ARG A 108 -20.11 -10.28 -32.04
N LYS A 109 -20.75 -9.45 -31.22
CA LYS A 109 -20.04 -8.43 -30.44
C LYS A 109 -19.06 -9.06 -29.45
N ALA A 110 -19.43 -10.15 -28.78
CA ALA A 110 -18.54 -10.90 -27.88
C ALA A 110 -17.34 -11.49 -28.63
N THR A 111 -17.54 -12.14 -29.77
CA THR A 111 -16.44 -12.64 -30.62
C THR A 111 -15.49 -11.52 -31.07
N GLY A 112 -15.99 -10.30 -31.26
CA GLY A 112 -15.14 -9.13 -31.50
C GLY A 112 -14.23 -8.79 -30.32
N VAL A 113 -14.76 -8.84 -29.08
CA VAL A 113 -13.98 -8.60 -27.85
C VAL A 113 -12.94 -9.70 -27.65
N GLU A 114 -13.34 -10.97 -27.81
CA GLU A 114 -12.44 -12.12 -27.72
C GLU A 114 -11.30 -12.00 -28.74
N ALA A 115 -11.59 -11.67 -30.00
CA ALA A 115 -10.56 -11.48 -31.02
C ALA A 115 -9.58 -10.35 -30.68
N LEU A 116 -10.06 -9.24 -30.10
CA LEU A 116 -9.22 -8.15 -29.63
C LEU A 116 -8.30 -8.58 -28.49
N VAL A 117 -8.84 -9.30 -27.49
CA VAL A 117 -8.06 -9.82 -26.35
C VAL A 117 -7.00 -10.81 -26.82
N GLY A 118 -7.35 -11.71 -27.74
CA GLY A 118 -6.40 -12.68 -28.29
C GLY A 118 -5.27 -12.01 -29.08
N TYR A 119 -5.58 -10.96 -29.85
CA TYR A 119 -4.57 -10.16 -30.56
C TYR A 119 -3.55 -9.53 -29.60
N LEU A 120 -4.04 -8.82 -28.58
CA LEU A 120 -3.20 -8.15 -27.59
C LEU A 120 -2.35 -9.16 -26.80
N TYR A 121 -2.92 -10.32 -26.48
CA TYR A 121 -2.22 -11.36 -25.74
C TYR A 121 -1.05 -11.91 -26.54
N LEU A 122 -1.25 -12.24 -27.82
CA LEU A 122 -0.19 -12.75 -28.68
C LEU A 122 0.87 -11.68 -29.00
N ALA A 123 0.47 -10.40 -29.02
CA ALA A 123 1.37 -9.25 -29.09
C ALA A 123 2.19 -9.02 -27.80
N GLY A 124 1.83 -9.69 -26.70
CA GLY A 124 2.50 -9.56 -25.40
C GLY A 124 2.04 -8.39 -24.55
N ASP A 125 0.94 -7.72 -24.93
CA ASP A 125 0.43 -6.53 -24.27
C ASP A 125 -0.67 -6.85 -23.25
N MET A 126 -0.26 -7.53 -22.17
CA MET A 126 -1.17 -7.86 -21.07
C MET A 126 -1.68 -6.62 -20.33
N ASP A 127 -0.86 -5.56 -20.26
CA ASP A 127 -1.23 -4.32 -19.58
C ASP A 127 -2.41 -3.64 -20.28
N ARG A 128 -2.40 -3.60 -21.61
CA ARG A 128 -3.53 -3.08 -22.39
C ARG A 128 -4.80 -3.90 -22.23
N ILE A 129 -4.70 -5.23 -22.15
CA ILE A 129 -5.86 -6.10 -21.85
C ILE A 129 -6.47 -5.74 -20.48
N ILE A 130 -5.63 -5.60 -19.46
CA ILE A 130 -6.06 -5.24 -18.10
C ILE A 130 -6.71 -3.86 -18.08
N GLU A 131 -6.14 -2.89 -18.81
CA GLU A 131 -6.70 -1.54 -18.93
C GLU A 131 -8.12 -1.57 -19.51
N LEU A 132 -8.30 -2.23 -20.66
CA LEU A 132 -9.58 -2.29 -21.36
C LEU A 132 -10.64 -3.04 -20.53
N ILE A 133 -10.31 -4.20 -19.97
CA ILE A 133 -11.23 -4.94 -19.09
C ILE A 133 -11.56 -4.10 -17.84
N GLY A 134 -10.58 -3.38 -17.30
CA GLY A 134 -10.77 -2.45 -16.19
C GLY A 134 -11.74 -1.30 -16.49
N ILE A 135 -11.73 -0.78 -17.72
CA ILE A 135 -12.72 0.20 -18.20
C ILE A 135 -14.09 -0.46 -18.35
N GLY A 136 -14.16 -1.63 -19.00
CA GLY A 136 -15.40 -2.34 -19.28
C GLY A 136 -16.22 -2.69 -18.02
N PHE A 137 -15.54 -3.06 -16.93
CA PHE A 137 -16.19 -3.37 -15.66
C PHE A 137 -16.21 -2.19 -14.68
N ASP A 138 -15.85 -0.98 -15.12
CA ASP A 138 -15.70 0.20 -14.26
C ASP A 138 -14.77 -0.02 -13.04
N LEU A 139 -13.87 -1.00 -13.11
CA LEU A 139 -12.89 -1.29 -12.06
C LEU A 139 -11.87 -0.15 -11.93
N ASN A 140 -11.67 0.58 -13.03
CA ASN A 140 -10.87 1.81 -13.03
C ASN A 140 -11.57 2.95 -12.28
N LYS A 141 -12.90 2.96 -12.10
CA LYS A 141 -13.57 3.93 -11.21
C LYS A 141 -13.36 3.59 -9.74
N LYS A 142 -13.33 2.31 -9.36
CA LYS A 142 -12.95 1.89 -7.99
C LYS A 142 -11.49 2.18 -7.67
N LYS A 143 -10.54 1.87 -8.58
CA LYS A 143 -9.13 2.23 -8.41
C LYS A 143 -8.86 3.74 -8.50
N LYS A 144 -9.59 4.50 -9.32
CA LYS A 144 -9.43 5.96 -9.46
C LYS A 144 -10.19 6.73 -8.37
N GLN A 145 -11.26 6.20 -7.78
CA GLN A 145 -11.83 6.70 -6.53
C GLN A 145 -10.98 6.31 -5.32
N GLU A 146 -10.42 5.10 -5.23
CA GLU A 146 -9.52 4.73 -4.13
C GLU A 146 -8.11 5.35 -4.22
N LYS A 147 -7.57 5.58 -5.44
CA LYS A 147 -6.31 6.34 -5.64
C LYS A 147 -6.50 7.86 -5.60
N ASN A 148 -7.61 8.42 -6.12
CA ASN A 148 -7.82 9.88 -6.07
C ASN A 148 -8.48 10.36 -4.78
N MET A 149 -9.29 9.57 -4.08
CA MET A 149 -9.76 9.99 -2.74
C MET A 149 -8.62 10.01 -1.73
N ASN A 150 -7.66 9.07 -1.82
CA ASN A 150 -6.51 9.04 -0.89
C ASN A 150 -5.40 10.06 -1.19
N HIS A 151 -5.44 10.78 -2.31
CA HIS A 151 -4.42 11.79 -2.64
C HIS A 151 -4.94 13.22 -2.72
N LYS A 152 -6.25 13.44 -2.92
CA LYS A 152 -6.79 14.82 -3.02
C LYS A 152 -7.14 15.46 -1.68
N GLU A 153 -7.45 14.69 -0.64
CA GLU A 153 -7.88 15.27 0.65
C GLU A 153 -6.70 15.58 1.58
N ASP A 154 -5.55 14.94 1.37
CA ASP A 154 -4.42 14.94 2.31
C ASP A 154 -3.14 15.60 1.77
N LEU A 155 -3.22 16.14 0.56
CA LEU A 155 -2.11 16.79 -0.10
C LEU A 155 -2.54 18.18 -0.57
N ILE A 156 -1.86 19.19 -0.02
CA ILE A 156 -2.15 20.59 -0.29
C ILE A 156 -1.06 21.10 -1.22
N ALA A 157 -1.42 21.33 -2.48
CA ALA A 157 -0.53 21.85 -3.50
C ALA A 157 -0.69 23.36 -3.67
N GLY A 158 0.41 24.08 -3.86
CA GLY A 158 0.38 25.52 -4.13
C GLY A 158 0.61 26.40 -2.90
N ARG A 159 1.17 27.58 -3.13
CA ARG A 159 1.72 28.43 -2.07
C ARG A 159 0.66 28.93 -1.11
N ASN A 160 -0.42 29.48 -1.64
CA ASN A 160 -1.49 30.06 -0.83
C ASN A 160 -2.21 28.98 -0.01
N ALA A 161 -2.50 27.83 -0.61
CA ALA A 161 -3.16 26.73 0.08
C ALA A 161 -2.33 26.20 1.25
N VAL A 162 -1.00 26.07 1.07
CA VAL A 162 -0.08 25.67 2.14
C VAL A 162 0.03 26.73 3.25
N ILE A 163 0.08 28.02 2.90
CA ILE A 163 0.09 29.12 3.90
C ILE A 163 -1.19 29.10 4.74
N GLU A 164 -2.34 28.97 4.11
CA GLU A 164 -3.63 28.93 4.81
C GLU A 164 -3.76 27.68 5.68
N ALA A 165 -3.26 26.53 5.23
CA ALA A 165 -3.22 25.31 6.05
C ALA A 165 -2.35 25.48 7.30
N LEU A 166 -1.18 26.11 7.18
CA LEU A 166 -0.30 26.43 8.31
C LEU A 166 -0.97 27.41 9.29
N ARG A 167 -1.63 28.46 8.78
CA ARG A 167 -2.37 29.45 9.59
C ARG A 167 -3.56 28.84 10.33
N ALA A 168 -4.29 27.95 9.65
CA ALA A 168 -5.40 27.19 10.22
C ALA A 168 -4.93 26.09 11.20
N LYS A 169 -3.62 25.96 11.44
CA LYS A 169 -3.01 24.93 12.31
C LYS A 169 -3.44 23.51 11.93
N LYS A 170 -3.63 23.24 10.63
CA LYS A 170 -3.86 21.86 10.17
C LYS A 170 -2.65 20.99 10.56
N PRO A 171 -2.87 19.73 10.98
CA PRO A 171 -1.77 18.84 11.34
C PRO A 171 -1.00 18.47 10.07
N ILE A 172 0.15 19.09 9.82
CA ILE A 172 0.96 18.85 8.61
C ILE A 172 2.11 17.92 8.96
N ASP A 173 2.26 16.83 8.21
CA ASP A 173 3.34 15.86 8.39
C ASP A 173 4.66 16.35 7.75
N LYS A 174 4.60 16.69 6.47
CA LYS A 174 5.77 17.03 5.63
C LYS A 174 5.42 18.17 4.69
N ILE A 175 6.39 19.06 4.43
CA ILE A 175 6.29 20.11 3.42
C ILE A 175 7.50 19.98 2.50
N PHE A 176 7.22 19.78 1.23
CA PHE A 176 8.19 19.70 0.15
C PHE A 176 8.25 21.05 -0.55
N VAL A 177 9.44 21.65 -0.61
CA VAL A 177 9.70 22.95 -1.21
C VAL A 177 10.69 22.76 -2.35
N LEU A 178 10.46 23.43 -3.48
CA LEU A 178 11.40 23.41 -4.60
C LEU A 178 12.75 24.00 -4.18
N ASP A 179 13.81 23.24 -4.37
CA ASP A 179 15.16 23.68 -4.04
C ASP A 179 15.58 24.91 -4.86
N GLY A 180 16.33 25.81 -4.25
CA GLY A 180 16.71 27.10 -4.84
C GLY A 180 15.58 28.15 -4.96
N CYS A 181 14.33 27.81 -4.64
CA CYS A 181 13.21 28.76 -4.69
C CYS A 181 13.19 29.65 -3.43
N GLN A 182 13.43 30.96 -3.60
CA GLN A 182 13.53 31.92 -2.49
C GLN A 182 12.55 33.09 -2.54
N ASP A 183 11.48 32.98 -3.32
CA ASP A 183 10.49 34.05 -3.40
C ASP A 183 9.70 34.24 -2.08
N GLY A 184 9.11 35.43 -1.94
CA GLY A 184 8.50 35.89 -0.69
C GLY A 184 7.52 34.89 -0.05
N PRO A 185 6.56 34.31 -0.79
CA PRO A 185 5.63 33.33 -0.23
C PRO A 185 6.31 32.05 0.28
N ILE A 186 7.33 31.54 -0.42
CA ILE A 186 8.08 30.34 0.01
C ILE A 186 8.85 30.64 1.30
N ARG A 187 9.46 31.83 1.43
CA ARG A 187 10.11 32.26 2.69
C ARG A 187 9.13 32.31 3.85
N THR A 188 7.89 32.75 3.61
CA THR A 188 6.82 32.74 4.61
C THR A 188 6.46 31.31 5.00
N ILE A 189 6.26 30.41 4.03
CA ILE A 189 5.95 28.98 4.30
C ILE A 189 7.05 28.35 5.15
N VAL A 190 8.32 28.53 4.78
CA VAL A 190 9.47 27.99 5.54
C VAL A 190 9.50 28.55 6.96
N ARG A 191 9.19 29.84 7.15
CA ARG A 191 9.15 30.47 8.47
C ARG A 191 8.01 29.94 9.34
N GLU A 192 6.81 29.82 8.79
CA GLU A 192 5.64 29.31 9.53
C GLU A 192 5.78 27.83 9.83
N ALA A 193 6.29 27.03 8.89
CA ALA A 193 6.55 25.61 9.09
C ALA A 193 7.58 25.34 10.19
N LYS A 194 8.59 26.22 10.38
CA LYS A 194 9.56 26.11 11.48
C LYS A 194 8.94 26.30 12.87
N LYS A 195 7.73 26.83 12.97
CA LYS A 195 6.99 26.97 14.24
C LYS A 195 6.15 25.73 14.56
N THR A 196 6.10 24.76 13.65
CA THR A 196 5.33 23.52 13.80
C THR A 196 6.27 22.32 13.79
N ASP A 197 5.73 21.12 14.03
CA ASP A 197 6.47 19.86 13.94
C ASP A 197 6.58 19.28 12.52
N ALA A 198 6.15 20.05 11.51
CA ALA A 198 6.21 19.61 10.12
C ALA A 198 7.65 19.49 9.62
N ILE A 199 7.95 18.42 8.90
CA ILE A 199 9.29 18.20 8.34
C ILE A 199 9.40 18.98 7.02
N LEU A 200 10.31 19.95 6.97
CA LEU A 200 10.66 20.65 5.74
C LEU A 200 11.66 19.84 4.92
N LYS A 201 11.36 19.63 3.63
CA LYS A 201 12.28 19.02 2.65
C LYS A 201 12.42 19.89 1.42
N PHE A 202 13.65 20.24 1.07
CA PHE A 202 13.96 20.86 -0.22
C PHE A 202 14.20 19.75 -1.25
N VAL A 203 13.50 19.82 -2.38
CA VAL A 203 13.50 18.78 -3.42
C VAL A 203 13.50 19.40 -4.82
N ASP A 204 13.89 18.63 -5.82
CA ASP A 204 13.79 19.05 -7.22
C ASP A 204 12.33 19.10 -7.72
N LYS A 205 12.16 19.61 -8.95
CA LYS A 205 10.85 19.75 -9.59
C LYS A 205 10.23 18.40 -9.93
N GLU A 206 11.04 17.42 -10.33
CA GLU A 206 10.56 16.08 -10.69
C GLU A 206 9.90 15.40 -9.49
N ARG A 207 10.50 15.52 -8.31
CA ARG A 207 9.95 14.98 -7.07
C ARG A 207 8.62 15.63 -6.70
N LEU A 208 8.45 16.94 -6.91
CA LEU A 208 7.16 17.59 -6.70
C LEU A 208 6.08 17.09 -7.68
N ASN A 209 6.44 16.90 -8.95
CA ASN A 209 5.54 16.34 -9.97
C ASN A 209 5.13 14.88 -9.65
N GLN A 210 6.03 14.10 -9.03
CA GLN A 210 5.69 12.75 -8.56
C GLN A 210 4.70 12.77 -7.38
N LEU A 211 4.73 13.82 -6.54
CA LEU A 211 3.87 13.93 -5.36
C LEU A 211 2.45 14.35 -5.73
N THR A 212 2.26 15.18 -6.75
CA THR A 212 0.95 15.64 -7.17
C THR A 212 0.89 15.97 -8.66
N ASN A 213 -0.27 15.68 -9.26
CA ASN A 213 -0.61 16.10 -10.61
C ASN A 213 -1.21 17.53 -10.66
N GLU A 214 -1.42 18.17 -9.50
CA GLU A 214 -1.93 19.54 -9.40
C GLU A 214 -0.82 20.59 -9.54
N HIS A 215 -1.20 21.83 -9.87
CA HIS A 215 -0.25 22.92 -10.04
C HIS A 215 0.36 23.39 -8.70
N HIS A 216 1.46 22.75 -8.30
CA HIS A 216 2.09 22.89 -7.00
C HIS A 216 2.85 24.21 -6.75
N GLN A 217 3.18 25.00 -7.78
CA GLN A 217 3.90 26.28 -7.63
C GLN A 217 5.21 26.20 -6.81
N GLY A 218 5.89 25.05 -6.87
CA GLY A 218 7.11 24.81 -6.09
C GLY A 218 6.90 24.43 -4.63
N VAL A 219 5.68 24.10 -4.19
CA VAL A 219 5.43 23.61 -2.82
C VAL A 219 4.27 22.63 -2.73
N VAL A 220 4.45 21.61 -1.90
CA VAL A 220 3.44 20.60 -1.56
C VAL A 220 3.50 20.32 -0.06
N ALA A 221 2.37 20.36 0.64
CA ALA A 221 2.26 19.89 2.01
C ALA A 221 1.46 18.57 2.05
N ILE A 222 1.90 17.64 2.89
CA ILE A 222 1.17 16.42 3.24
C ILE A 222 0.56 16.62 4.62
N VAL A 223 -0.76 16.52 4.72
CA VAL A 223 -1.52 16.60 5.96
C VAL A 223 -1.43 15.24 6.67
N ALA A 224 -1.19 15.26 7.98
CA ALA A 224 -1.29 14.09 8.81
C ALA A 224 -2.77 13.75 9.03
N ALA A 225 -3.10 12.46 8.97
CA ALA A 225 -4.48 12.01 9.16
C ALA A 225 -4.96 12.18 10.62
N TYR A 226 -4.03 12.23 11.58
CA TYR A 226 -4.30 12.37 13.01
C TYR A 226 -3.22 13.19 13.71
N GLU A 227 -3.56 13.74 14.88
CA GLU A 227 -2.64 14.43 15.75
C GLU A 227 -1.68 13.44 16.46
N TYR A 228 -0.45 13.90 16.69
CA TYR A 228 0.53 13.15 17.48
C TYR A 228 0.33 13.43 18.96
N GLY A 229 0.52 12.41 19.79
CA GLY A 229 0.56 12.56 21.24
C GLY A 229 1.94 13.00 21.74
N THR A 230 2.03 13.18 23.06
CA THR A 230 3.26 13.47 23.81
C THR A 230 3.70 12.27 24.65
N ILE A 231 4.94 12.25 25.11
CA ILE A 231 5.44 11.19 26.01
C ILE A 231 4.64 11.16 27.32
N GLU A 232 4.21 12.33 27.81
CA GLU A 232 3.38 12.47 28.99
C GLU A 232 2.01 11.80 28.82
N ASP A 233 1.40 11.88 27.63
CA ASP A 233 0.13 11.18 27.35
C ASP A 233 0.27 9.66 27.48
N LEU A 234 1.42 9.11 27.10
CA LEU A 234 1.71 7.68 27.16
C LEU A 234 1.82 7.18 28.61
N PHE A 235 2.54 7.92 29.46
CA PHE A 235 2.62 7.60 30.89
C PHE A 235 1.28 7.76 31.60
N LYS A 236 0.55 8.84 31.30
CA LYS A 236 -0.76 9.08 31.89
C LYS A 236 -1.72 7.93 31.60
N ARG A 237 -1.69 7.37 30.39
CA ARG A 237 -2.52 6.20 30.04
C ARG A 237 -2.15 4.94 30.80
N ALA A 238 -0.87 4.74 31.13
CA ALA A 238 -0.44 3.63 31.96
C ALA A 238 -0.93 3.80 33.40
N GLU A 239 -0.80 5.02 33.94
CA GLU A 239 -1.28 5.38 35.27
C GLU A 239 -2.81 5.24 35.39
N GLU A 240 -3.58 5.76 34.44
CA GLU A 240 -5.05 5.67 34.41
C GLU A 240 -5.56 4.22 34.41
N LYS A 241 -4.76 3.28 33.90
CA LYS A 241 -5.06 1.84 33.89
C LYS A 241 -4.48 1.08 35.09
N GLY A 242 -3.61 1.71 35.89
CA GLY A 242 -2.87 1.03 36.95
C GLY A 242 -1.89 -0.03 36.42
N GLU A 243 -1.38 0.15 35.21
CA GLU A 243 -0.48 -0.80 34.55
C GLU A 243 0.96 -0.29 34.51
N ASP A 244 1.93 -1.20 34.54
CA ASP A 244 3.33 -0.86 34.23
C ASP A 244 3.41 -0.32 32.77
N PRO A 245 4.14 0.79 32.51
CA PRO A 245 4.28 1.34 31.16
C PRO A 245 4.75 0.30 30.14
N PHE A 246 4.16 0.36 28.96
CA PHE A 246 4.51 -0.52 27.84
C PHE A 246 4.47 0.27 26.54
N PHE A 247 5.63 0.61 26.00
CA PHE A 247 5.74 1.38 24.77
C PHE A 247 6.42 0.57 23.66
N ILE A 248 6.09 0.87 22.41
CA ILE A 248 6.77 0.31 21.23
C ILE A 248 7.49 1.44 20.51
N LEU A 249 8.80 1.31 20.35
CA LEU A 249 9.68 2.27 19.72
C LEU A 249 10.09 1.73 18.36
N LEU A 250 9.92 2.53 17.31
CA LEU A 250 10.20 2.12 15.94
C LEU A 250 11.40 2.88 15.41
N ASP A 251 12.46 2.20 15.04
CA ASP A 251 13.66 2.83 14.48
C ASP A 251 13.76 2.53 12.99
N GLY A 252 13.42 3.53 12.16
CA GLY A 252 13.58 3.42 10.71
C GLY A 252 12.43 2.76 9.95
N ILE A 253 11.20 2.74 10.49
CA ILE A 253 10.04 2.19 9.76
C ILE A 253 9.54 3.19 8.71
N GLU A 254 9.75 2.87 7.43
CA GLU A 254 9.41 3.75 6.30
C GLU A 254 8.17 3.29 5.52
N ASP A 255 7.75 2.03 5.67
CA ASP A 255 6.55 1.50 5.01
C ASP A 255 5.28 1.84 5.83
N PRO A 256 4.30 2.59 5.27
CA PRO A 256 3.04 2.88 5.94
C PRO A 256 2.24 1.62 6.31
N HIS A 257 2.38 0.53 5.57
CA HIS A 257 1.69 -0.73 5.89
C HIS A 257 2.25 -1.35 7.17
N ASN A 258 3.58 -1.36 7.33
CA ASN A 258 4.21 -1.89 8.54
C ASN A 258 3.90 -0.99 9.74
N LEU A 259 3.97 0.35 9.61
CA LEU A 259 3.59 1.24 10.71
C LEU A 259 2.13 1.02 11.15
N GLY A 260 1.19 0.97 10.22
CA GLY A 260 -0.22 0.75 10.56
C GLY A 260 -0.48 -0.61 11.20
N ALA A 261 0.15 -1.67 10.69
CA ALA A 261 0.07 -3.00 11.29
C ALA A 261 0.67 -3.03 12.70
N ILE A 262 1.79 -2.36 12.94
CA ILE A 262 2.41 -2.28 14.27
C ILE A 262 1.53 -1.47 15.24
N ILE A 263 0.92 -0.36 14.82
CA ILE A 263 -0.02 0.40 15.67
C ILE A 263 -1.21 -0.48 16.07
N ARG A 264 -1.72 -1.28 15.13
CA ARG A 264 -2.80 -2.23 15.42
C ARG A 264 -2.35 -3.30 16.43
N THR A 265 -1.16 -3.86 16.23
CA THR A 265 -0.54 -4.80 17.18
C THR A 265 -0.37 -4.16 18.56
N ALA A 266 0.18 -2.94 18.63
CA ALA A 266 0.39 -2.19 19.86
C ALA A 266 -0.92 -2.04 20.64
N ASN A 267 -1.99 -1.63 19.96
CA ASN A 267 -3.32 -1.52 20.55
C ASN A 267 -3.81 -2.84 21.14
N LEU A 268 -3.71 -3.93 20.37
CA LEU A 268 -4.19 -5.25 20.75
C LEU A 268 -3.34 -5.92 21.83
N ALA A 269 -2.05 -5.59 21.89
CA ALA A 269 -1.13 -6.06 22.91
C ALA A 269 -1.19 -5.23 24.20
N GLY A 270 -2.05 -4.20 24.27
CA GLY A 270 -2.17 -3.34 25.44
C GLY A 270 -1.01 -2.36 25.61
N ALA A 271 -0.22 -2.10 24.57
CA ALA A 271 0.78 -1.05 24.62
C ALA A 271 0.10 0.33 24.78
N HIS A 272 0.72 1.19 25.57
CA HIS A 272 0.20 2.50 25.92
C HIS A 272 0.44 3.56 24.84
N GLY A 273 1.37 3.29 23.91
CA GLY A 273 1.59 4.09 22.72
C GLY A 273 2.77 3.60 21.88
N VAL A 274 2.91 4.22 20.71
CA VAL A 274 3.99 3.95 19.75
C VAL A 274 4.84 5.21 19.60
N ILE A 275 6.16 5.08 19.63
CA ILE A 275 7.10 6.18 19.48
C ILE A 275 7.85 6.01 18.15
N ILE A 276 7.84 7.05 17.32
CA ILE A 276 8.50 7.08 16.01
C ILE A 276 9.46 8.28 15.91
N PRO A 277 10.52 8.21 15.07
CA PRO A 277 11.42 9.32 14.88
C PRO A 277 10.79 10.32 13.88
N LYS A 278 11.14 11.60 14.02
CA LYS A 278 10.78 12.62 13.03
C LYS A 278 11.42 12.36 11.65
N HIS A 279 12.61 11.79 11.63
CA HIS A 279 13.36 11.54 10.39
C HIS A 279 13.52 10.05 10.13
N ARG A 280 13.63 9.67 8.84
CA ARG A 280 13.74 8.26 8.41
C ARG A 280 12.58 7.39 8.89
N ALA A 281 11.38 7.96 8.90
CA ALA A 281 10.17 7.23 9.19
C ALA A 281 8.97 7.76 8.39
N VAL A 282 7.97 6.90 8.27
CA VAL A 282 6.64 7.26 7.79
C VAL A 282 5.84 7.92 8.92
N GLY A 283 5.09 8.97 8.58
CA GLY A 283 4.17 9.62 9.52
C GLY A 283 2.80 8.94 9.53
N ILE A 284 1.87 9.45 10.34
CA ILE A 284 0.46 9.04 10.34
C ILE A 284 -0.22 9.56 9.07
N THR A 285 -0.05 8.80 8.00
CA THR A 285 -0.74 9.03 6.73
C THR A 285 -2.12 8.35 6.74
N PRO A 286 -3.02 8.70 5.82
CA PRO A 286 -4.28 7.98 5.63
C PRO A 286 -4.09 6.48 5.39
N THR A 287 -3.01 6.10 4.70
CA THR A 287 -2.66 4.68 4.51
C THR A 287 -2.38 4.00 5.84
N VAL A 288 -1.65 4.66 6.75
CA VAL A 288 -1.44 4.19 8.13
C VAL A 288 -2.77 4.10 8.89
N ALA A 289 -3.63 5.11 8.78
CA ALA A 289 -4.96 5.08 9.39
C ALA A 289 -5.79 3.88 8.91
N LYS A 290 -5.86 3.65 7.60
CA LYS A 290 -6.57 2.52 6.98
C LYS A 290 -5.99 1.17 7.41
N THR A 291 -4.67 1.02 7.35
CA THR A 291 -3.98 -0.24 7.67
C THR A 291 -3.98 -0.57 9.16
N SER A 292 -4.08 0.45 10.04
CA SER A 292 -4.26 0.28 11.48
C SER A 292 -5.63 -0.26 11.89
N ALA A 293 -6.58 -0.36 10.95
CA ALA A 293 -7.96 -0.81 11.20
C ALA A 293 -8.64 -0.03 12.35
N GLY A 294 -8.40 1.28 12.43
CA GLY A 294 -8.98 2.17 13.44
C GLY A 294 -8.24 2.20 14.78
N ALA A 295 -7.22 1.37 14.99
CA ALA A 295 -6.41 1.36 16.21
C ALA A 295 -5.73 2.71 16.51
N ILE A 296 -5.43 3.50 15.47
CA ILE A 296 -4.87 4.85 15.58
C ILE A 296 -5.71 5.80 16.45
N ASN A 297 -7.03 5.59 16.57
CA ASN A 297 -7.90 6.41 17.41
C ASN A 297 -7.72 6.14 18.92
N TYR A 298 -7.15 4.99 19.25
CA TYR A 298 -7.06 4.50 20.63
C TYR A 298 -5.63 4.35 21.09
N THR A 299 -4.66 4.22 20.18
CA THR A 299 -3.24 4.08 20.50
C THR A 299 -2.49 5.33 20.05
N PRO A 300 -2.11 6.23 20.97
CA PRO A 300 -1.39 7.44 20.61
C PRO A 300 -0.02 7.12 20.00
N VAL A 301 0.33 7.90 18.99
CA VAL A 301 1.63 7.85 18.32
C VAL A 301 2.38 9.13 18.65
N VAL A 302 3.59 9.01 19.16
CA VAL A 302 4.46 10.13 19.54
C VAL A 302 5.60 10.25 18.56
N LYS A 303 5.90 11.48 18.14
CA LYS A 303 7.07 11.79 17.32
C LYS A 303 8.19 12.38 18.15
N VAL A 304 9.38 11.81 18.03
CA VAL A 304 10.57 12.31 18.71
C VAL A 304 11.69 12.67 17.74
N THR A 305 12.47 13.69 18.07
CA THR A 305 13.57 14.12 17.21
C THR A 305 14.72 13.11 17.18
N ASN A 306 14.99 12.46 18.32
CA ASN A 306 16.07 11.48 18.46
C ASN A 306 15.63 10.37 19.42
N ILE A 307 15.44 9.16 18.89
CA ILE A 307 15.01 7.99 19.66
C ILE A 307 15.99 7.67 20.78
N GLY A 308 17.30 7.70 20.51
CA GLY A 308 18.31 7.38 21.52
C GLY A 308 18.28 8.32 22.71
N LYS A 309 18.09 9.63 22.48
CA LYS A 309 17.94 10.60 23.57
C LYS A 309 16.64 10.36 24.35
N THR A 310 15.53 10.10 23.65
CA THR A 310 14.26 9.76 24.29
C THR A 310 14.37 8.49 25.14
N MET A 311 15.11 7.47 24.69
CA MET A 311 15.36 6.27 25.49
C MET A 311 16.11 6.60 26.78
N ASP A 312 17.12 7.47 26.76
CA ASP A 312 17.82 7.89 27.99
C ASP A 312 16.84 8.55 28.98
N GLU A 313 16.01 9.48 28.50
CA GLU A 313 15.00 10.18 29.32
C GLU A 313 13.96 9.19 29.89
N LEU A 314 13.58 8.16 29.15
CA LEU A 314 12.66 7.11 29.60
C LEU A 314 13.32 6.15 30.61
N LYS A 315 14.62 5.86 30.47
CA LYS A 315 15.38 5.07 31.44
C LYS A 315 15.52 5.78 32.78
N GLU A 316 15.69 7.10 32.79
CA GLU A 316 15.67 7.90 34.02
C GLU A 316 14.32 7.78 34.77
N ARG A 317 13.24 7.48 34.04
CA ARG A 317 11.91 7.17 34.60
C ARG A 317 11.70 5.68 34.93
N GLY A 318 12.77 4.89 34.95
CA GLY A 318 12.76 3.47 35.37
C GLY A 318 12.28 2.48 34.31
N MET A 319 12.23 2.89 33.03
CA MET A 319 11.80 2.02 31.93
C MET A 319 12.98 1.23 31.34
N TRP A 320 12.78 -0.04 31.06
CA TRP A 320 13.77 -0.94 30.45
C TRP A 320 13.51 -1.11 28.96
N PHE A 321 14.54 -1.40 28.17
CA PHE A 321 14.41 -1.53 26.71
C PHE A 321 14.90 -2.89 26.19
N ALA A 322 14.06 -3.56 25.41
CA ALA A 322 14.38 -4.78 24.70
C ALA A 322 14.42 -4.54 23.18
N CYS A 323 15.57 -4.83 22.57
CA CYS A 323 15.83 -4.67 21.15
C CYS A 323 15.45 -5.93 20.38
N ALA A 324 14.63 -5.81 19.33
CA ALA A 324 14.39 -6.89 18.38
C ALA A 324 15.61 -7.10 17.49
N ASP A 325 16.33 -8.20 17.68
CA ASP A 325 17.49 -8.53 16.86
C ASP A 325 17.82 -10.03 16.95
N MET A 326 18.42 -10.59 15.91
CA MET A 326 18.74 -12.01 15.86
C MET A 326 19.89 -12.40 16.78
N ASP A 327 20.83 -11.48 17.05
CA ASP A 327 22.03 -11.75 17.85
C ASP A 327 21.78 -11.65 19.37
N GLY A 328 20.54 -11.90 19.81
CA GLY A 328 20.10 -11.76 21.20
C GLY A 328 19.78 -13.07 21.91
N GLU A 329 19.50 -12.98 23.20
CA GLU A 329 18.91 -14.10 23.95
C GLU A 329 17.51 -14.39 23.43
N VAL A 330 17.14 -15.68 23.40
CA VAL A 330 15.81 -16.10 22.97
C VAL A 330 14.77 -15.43 23.84
N ILE A 331 13.81 -14.75 23.21
CA ILE A 331 12.82 -13.91 23.92
C ILE A 331 12.11 -14.64 25.07
N TYR A 332 11.83 -15.94 24.92
CA TYR A 332 11.14 -16.76 25.92
C TYR A 332 11.91 -16.93 27.25
N ARG A 333 13.19 -16.59 27.29
CA ARG A 333 14.05 -16.67 28.48
C ARG A 333 14.30 -15.32 29.14
N GLN A 334 13.85 -14.23 28.52
CA GLN A 334 14.03 -12.88 29.03
C GLN A 334 12.84 -12.45 29.89
N ASN A 335 13.10 -11.62 30.88
CA ASN A 335 12.06 -10.98 31.67
C ASN A 335 11.60 -9.70 30.95
N LEU A 336 10.42 -9.75 30.36
CA LEU A 336 9.79 -8.64 29.65
C LEU A 336 8.62 -8.03 30.43
N THR A 337 8.58 -8.24 31.74
CA THR A 337 7.58 -7.64 32.64
C THR A 337 8.05 -6.31 33.23
N GLY A 338 7.16 -5.57 33.89
CA GLY A 338 7.48 -4.25 34.40
C GLY A 338 7.38 -3.16 33.34
N SER A 339 7.91 -1.98 33.66
CA SER A 339 7.98 -0.83 32.76
C SER A 339 8.95 -1.12 31.62
N ILE A 340 8.44 -1.29 30.39
CA ILE A 340 9.22 -1.79 29.27
C ILE A 340 8.94 -1.10 27.93
N GLY A 341 10.00 -0.91 27.14
CA GLY A 341 9.97 -0.49 25.75
C GLY A 341 10.48 -1.58 24.81
N LEU A 342 9.69 -1.96 23.81
CA LEU A 342 10.14 -2.82 22.72
C LEU A 342 10.66 -1.96 21.57
N VAL A 343 11.90 -2.19 21.15
CA VAL A 343 12.51 -1.47 20.02
C VAL A 343 12.51 -2.35 18.78
N ILE A 344 11.83 -1.90 17.73
CA ILE A 344 11.70 -2.60 16.45
C ILE A 344 12.42 -1.79 15.36
N GLY A 345 13.28 -2.46 14.60
CA GLY A 345 14.06 -1.84 13.54
C GLY A 345 13.43 -1.95 12.15
N ASN A 346 14.06 -1.30 11.19
CA ASN A 346 13.77 -1.42 9.77
C ASN A 346 13.95 -2.88 9.29
N GLU A 347 13.15 -3.32 8.32
CA GLU A 347 13.19 -4.70 7.79
C GLU A 347 14.54 -5.08 7.16
N GLY A 348 15.25 -4.11 6.57
CA GLY A 348 16.53 -4.33 5.90
C GLY A 348 17.72 -4.10 6.83
N SER A 349 17.79 -2.92 7.46
CA SER A 349 18.96 -2.54 8.27
C SER A 349 18.87 -2.94 9.75
N GLY A 350 17.73 -3.46 10.20
CA GLY A 350 17.48 -3.71 11.62
C GLY A 350 17.44 -2.42 12.45
N VAL A 351 17.63 -2.56 13.76
CA VAL A 351 17.74 -1.44 14.70
C VAL A 351 19.11 -0.78 14.53
N SER A 352 19.15 0.56 14.47
CA SER A 352 20.41 1.28 14.29
C SER A 352 21.35 1.06 15.47
N ARG A 353 22.66 1.01 15.18
CA ARG A 353 23.70 0.67 16.18
C ARG A 353 23.58 1.48 17.47
N LEU A 354 23.41 2.79 17.37
CA LEU A 354 23.32 3.69 18.53
C LEU A 354 22.06 3.45 19.37
N VAL A 355 20.97 3.02 18.74
CA VAL A 355 19.73 2.66 19.44
C VAL A 355 19.89 1.28 20.09
N LYS A 356 20.51 0.33 19.39
CA LYS A 356 20.81 -1.02 19.89
C LYS A 356 21.72 -0.98 21.12
N GLU A 357 22.79 -0.17 21.09
CA GLU A 357 23.71 0.06 22.22
C GLU A 357 23.01 0.64 23.46
N LYS A 358 21.88 1.31 23.29
CA LYS A 358 21.07 1.87 24.39
C LYS A 358 20.03 0.90 24.93
N CYS A 359 19.81 -0.26 24.29
CA CYS A 359 18.88 -1.25 24.82
C CYS A 359 19.52 -2.01 25.99
N ASP A 360 18.72 -2.38 26.98
CA ASP A 360 19.18 -3.18 28.12
C ASP A 360 19.28 -4.67 27.76
N PHE A 361 18.45 -5.09 26.81
CA PHE A 361 18.37 -6.46 26.34
C PHE A 361 18.33 -6.51 24.82
N ILE A 362 18.93 -7.55 24.25
CA ILE A 362 18.72 -7.94 22.86
C ILE A 362 17.90 -9.22 22.86
N SER A 363 16.75 -9.19 22.17
CA SER A 363 15.72 -10.22 22.17
C SER A 363 15.58 -10.83 20.78
N SER A 364 15.86 -12.14 20.68
CA SER A 364 15.75 -12.89 19.44
C SER A 364 14.48 -13.74 19.39
N ILE A 365 13.84 -13.74 18.21
CA ILE A 365 12.78 -14.69 17.88
C ILE A 365 13.46 -15.94 17.30
N PRO A 366 13.25 -17.13 17.87
CA PRO A 366 13.87 -18.33 17.34
C PRO A 366 13.26 -18.69 15.98
N MET A 367 14.12 -18.79 14.96
CA MET A 367 13.74 -19.12 13.59
C MET A 367 14.27 -20.51 13.20
N LYS A 368 13.51 -21.23 12.36
CA LYS A 368 13.87 -22.57 11.84
C LYS A 368 13.80 -22.66 10.31
N GLY A 369 13.67 -21.52 9.63
CA GLY A 369 13.56 -21.44 8.18
C GLY A 369 14.90 -21.15 7.52
N ASP A 370 14.90 -21.17 6.19
CA ASP A 370 16.08 -20.94 5.35
C ASP A 370 16.35 -19.45 5.05
N ILE A 371 15.56 -18.55 5.64
CA ILE A 371 15.69 -17.09 5.46
C ILE A 371 15.99 -16.40 6.78
N ASP A 372 16.67 -15.26 6.67
CA ASP A 372 17.32 -14.60 7.79
C ASP A 372 16.46 -13.54 8.49
N SER A 373 15.20 -13.30 8.10
CA SER A 373 14.40 -12.29 8.81
C SER A 373 12.89 -12.43 8.65
N LEU A 374 12.17 -11.89 9.64
CA LEU A 374 10.74 -11.65 9.59
C LEU A 374 10.47 -10.21 9.15
N ASN A 375 9.30 -9.98 8.55
CA ASN A 375 8.78 -8.62 8.38
C ASN A 375 8.67 -7.92 9.76
N ALA A 376 9.01 -6.63 9.83
CA ALA A 376 9.08 -5.90 11.10
C ALA A 376 7.74 -5.89 11.86
N SER A 377 6.60 -5.81 11.16
CA SER A 377 5.28 -5.85 11.80
C SER A 377 4.96 -7.23 12.39
N VAL A 378 5.45 -8.30 11.77
CA VAL A 378 5.31 -9.67 12.28
C VAL A 378 6.21 -9.86 13.50
N ALA A 379 7.48 -9.43 13.42
CA ALA A 379 8.39 -9.48 14.56
C ALA A 379 7.85 -8.70 15.75
N ALA A 380 7.37 -7.47 15.53
CA ALA A 380 6.71 -6.66 16.54
C ALA A 380 5.52 -7.39 17.18
N GLY A 381 4.71 -8.09 16.37
CA GLY A 381 3.62 -8.94 16.85
C GLY A 381 4.07 -10.03 17.80
N VAL A 382 5.06 -10.82 17.40
CA VAL A 382 5.58 -11.93 18.21
C VAL A 382 6.15 -11.41 19.54
N LEU A 383 6.96 -10.34 19.50
CA LEU A 383 7.60 -9.79 20.69
C LEU A 383 6.56 -9.13 21.63
N ALA A 384 5.61 -8.37 21.08
CA ALA A 384 4.58 -7.71 21.88
C ALA A 384 3.65 -8.71 22.59
N PHE A 385 3.26 -9.79 21.92
CA PHE A 385 2.41 -10.81 22.54
C PHE A 385 3.15 -11.71 23.54
N GLU A 386 4.49 -11.77 23.47
CA GLU A 386 5.27 -12.37 24.56
C GLU A 386 5.27 -11.49 25.82
N VAL A 387 5.33 -10.15 25.69
CA VAL A 387 5.09 -9.24 26.82
C VAL A 387 3.70 -9.50 27.43
N VAL A 388 2.67 -9.60 26.59
CA VAL A 388 1.30 -9.92 27.04
C VAL A 388 1.27 -11.24 27.81
N ARG A 389 1.86 -12.31 27.25
CA ARG A 389 1.91 -13.63 27.89
C ARG A 389 2.56 -13.57 29.27
N GLN A 390 3.68 -12.86 29.41
CA GLN A 390 4.36 -12.73 30.69
C GLN A 390 3.57 -11.88 31.70
N ARG A 391 2.89 -10.83 31.24
CA ARG A 391 2.02 -10.00 32.10
C ARG A 391 0.77 -10.74 32.58
N LEU A 392 0.21 -11.66 31.79
CA LEU A 392 -0.90 -12.53 32.21
C LEU A 392 -0.52 -13.56 33.29
N GLY A 393 0.78 -13.84 33.44
CA GLY A 393 1.30 -14.78 34.43
C GLY A 393 1.62 -14.13 35.79
N LYS A 394 1.45 -12.81 35.93
CA LYS A 394 1.42 -12.11 37.22
C LYS A 394 -0.01 -12.11 37.75
#